data_AF-A0A317K3C1-F1
#
_entry.id   AF-A0A317K3C1-F1
#
_cell.length_a   1.000
_cell.length_b   1.000
_cell.length_c   1.000
_cell.angle_alpha   90.00
_cell.angle_beta   90.00
_cell.angle_gamma   90.00
#
_symmetry.space_group_name_H-M   'P 1'
#
loop_
_entity.id
_entity.type
_entity.pdbx_description
1 polymer ?
#
loop_
_entity_poly.entity_id
_entity_poly.type
_entity_poly.pdbx_seq_one_letter_code
_entity_poly.pdbx_strand_id
1 'polypeptide(L)'
;MENTGYPCPACGTPADLRSGCSGCGQPPYPPAAEVIRLDREIVALGAEAERVRQTYQQLVDRLATTRQRRDRLAAAIRAQFPLAVARPPAVAGGPPRPNPAAAGPPPAVAGPPVVAGPPAGAGAPVVVGAPEASTRTVQGLLFVLGGLLLGTAAVVFTAVAWAAVGVAGRALILAAVTAVALAGPLLAVRRGLRGTAETFAAVGLLLVVLDGYAAWSVDLFGVAGWPGTRYAALVGGASAAAALGYARLSRLTVPWFAALLAAQPVLPLLSVEARPGPAGWSLVFVGVALLNLAVLMALRGRAAGAALAGRILAWIAHAAALVAAAGCALVPLALGRAAGTPLLAGLPLLLVASTLLGAALLTGGPVFRAVAAGLLVPVLAGALLRPVAELRESLLLVAAALVAAGLAAAVRLLPAGTRSGPRVGALLVSGGLLQLTVLMAVVFAGDAVARSLPPWRGAAVGPDFAWGWQLPVAVALTVAAVALLLPAAARPAVAAAGVAAVALALPAVGPTPWPLALAVDLAVGAVLLVVAAARETRSWTVLTRAAAGAVLLGHGLLVGLAAPAGAGAALAVTLVAGVAAAATG
;
A
#
# COMPACT_ATOMS: atom_id res chain seq x y z
N MET A 1 10.93 15.87 58.50
CA MET A 1 11.89 16.97 58.72
C MET A 1 11.98 17.72 57.42
N GLU A 2 11.52 18.97 57.38
CA GLU A 2 11.58 19.78 56.16
C GLU A 2 13.04 20.16 55.92
N ASN A 3 13.62 19.67 54.83
CA ASN A 3 14.98 20.04 54.44
C ASN A 3 14.93 21.46 53.86
N THR A 4 15.26 22.46 54.69
CA THR A 4 15.30 23.90 54.36
C THR A 4 16.71 24.41 54.06
N GLY A 5 17.71 23.52 54.14
CA GLY A 5 19.10 23.82 53.88
C GLY A 5 19.43 23.82 52.39
N TYR A 6 20.15 24.84 51.93
CA TYR A 6 20.72 24.91 50.58
C TYR A 6 22.15 25.47 50.66
N PRO A 7 23.05 25.10 49.72
CA PRO A 7 24.37 25.70 49.65
C PRO A 7 24.25 27.17 49.22
N CYS A 8 24.83 28.09 50.00
CA CYS A 8 24.80 29.52 49.65
C CYS A 8 25.56 29.76 48.34
N PRO A 9 24.97 30.43 47.34
CA PRO A 9 25.64 30.68 46.06
C PRO A 9 26.83 31.64 46.17
N ALA A 10 26.88 32.47 47.22
CA ALA A 10 27.94 33.47 47.40
C ALA A 10 29.21 32.89 48.07
N CYS A 11 29.08 31.93 48.97
CA CYS A 11 30.20 31.45 49.80
C CYS A 11 30.22 29.94 50.04
N GLY A 12 29.23 29.19 49.55
CA GLY A 12 29.17 27.73 49.66
C GLY A 12 28.77 27.17 51.02
N THR A 13 28.72 27.99 52.09
CA THR A 13 28.26 27.51 53.40
C THR A 13 26.76 27.18 53.39
N PRO A 14 26.30 26.17 54.15
CA PRO A 14 24.89 25.82 54.24
C PRO A 14 24.08 27.01 54.78
N ALA A 15 23.06 27.40 54.03
CA ALA A 15 22.12 28.48 54.33
C ALA A 15 20.71 27.91 54.52
N ASP A 16 19.88 28.61 55.29
CA ASP A 16 18.49 28.21 55.54
C ASP A 16 17.53 29.18 54.86
N LEU A 17 16.44 28.66 54.30
CA LEU A 17 15.39 29.45 53.65
C LEU A 17 14.65 30.43 54.60
N ARG A 18 14.80 30.28 55.92
CA ARG A 18 14.18 31.15 56.94
C ARG A 18 15.14 32.20 57.49
N SER A 19 16.40 31.83 57.74
CA SER A 19 17.39 32.71 58.40
C SER A 19 18.49 33.23 57.47
N GLY A 20 18.57 32.75 56.22
CA GLY A 20 19.62 33.12 55.28
C GLY A 20 20.94 32.40 55.54
N CYS A 21 22.03 32.97 55.05
CA CYS A 21 23.36 32.39 55.20
C CYS A 21 24.09 32.92 56.42
N SER A 22 24.44 32.05 57.38
CA SER A 22 25.20 32.41 58.57
C SER A 22 26.68 32.73 58.31
N GLY A 23 27.25 32.27 57.18
CA GLY A 23 28.65 32.51 56.82
C GLY A 23 28.91 33.91 56.26
N CYS A 24 28.08 34.35 55.30
CA CYS A 24 28.25 35.64 54.61
C CYS A 24 27.17 36.69 54.94
N GLY A 25 26.18 36.35 55.77
CA GLY A 25 25.11 37.26 56.18
C GLY A 25 24.06 37.57 55.11
N GLN A 26 24.09 36.89 53.96
CA GLN A 26 23.12 37.11 52.89
C GLN A 26 21.71 36.66 53.30
N PRO A 27 20.66 37.43 52.93
CA PRO A 27 19.28 37.05 53.21
C PRO A 27 18.88 35.77 52.45
N PRO A 28 17.77 35.12 52.83
CA PRO A 28 17.26 33.95 52.12
C PRO A 28 17.14 34.19 50.62
N TYR A 29 17.58 33.23 49.81
CA TYR A 29 17.58 33.35 48.36
C TYR A 29 16.33 32.68 47.77
N PRO A 30 15.34 33.43 47.28
CA PRO A 30 14.04 32.87 46.88
C PRO A 30 14.12 31.76 45.80
N PRO A 31 15.01 31.85 44.79
CA PRO A 31 15.15 30.75 43.82
C PRO A 31 15.62 29.42 44.41
N ALA A 32 16.33 29.42 45.54
CA ALA A 32 16.72 28.17 46.22
C ALA A 32 15.51 27.43 46.81
N ALA A 33 14.47 28.16 47.24
CA ALA A 33 13.21 27.56 47.70
C ALA A 33 12.50 26.80 46.57
N GLU A 34 12.55 27.35 45.37
CA GLU A 34 11.94 26.75 44.18
C GLU A 34 12.67 25.47 43.76
N VAL A 35 14.02 25.45 43.82
CA VAL A 35 14.80 24.23 43.56
C VAL A 35 14.47 23.14 44.57
N ILE A 36 14.43 23.47 45.87
CA ILE A 36 14.06 22.51 46.92
C ILE A 36 12.62 21.99 46.72
N ARG A 37 11.70 22.84 46.25
CA ARG A 37 10.33 22.43 45.92
C ARG A 37 10.31 21.43 44.76
N LEU A 38 11.03 21.75 43.67
CA LEU A 38 11.13 20.90 42.49
C LEU A 38 11.83 19.57 42.79
N ASP A 39 12.87 19.56 43.62
CA ASP A 39 13.55 18.32 44.04
C ASP A 39 12.59 17.36 44.76
N ARG A 40 11.70 17.91 45.62
CA ARG A 40 10.66 17.11 46.28
C ARG A 40 9.64 16.57 45.29
N GLU A 41 9.24 17.40 44.32
CA GLU A 41 8.31 17.00 43.27
C GLU A 41 8.89 15.88 42.38
N ILE A 42 10.18 15.98 42.02
CA ILE A 42 10.90 14.94 41.26
C ILE A 42 10.95 13.62 42.04
N VAL A 43 11.26 13.67 43.35
CA VAL A 43 11.28 12.45 44.19
C VAL A 43 9.88 11.83 44.29
N ALA A 44 8.83 12.64 44.43
CA ALA A 44 7.45 12.17 44.48
C ALA A 44 7.02 11.51 43.15
N LEU A 45 7.29 12.17 42.02
CA LEU A 45 7.00 11.65 40.68
C LEU A 45 7.81 10.39 40.37
N GLY A 46 9.06 10.31 40.81
CA GLY A 46 9.88 9.11 40.68
C GLY A 46 9.29 7.91 41.43
N ALA A 47 8.82 8.12 42.65
CA ALA A 47 8.14 7.08 43.43
C ALA A 47 6.81 6.64 42.78
N GLU A 48 6.05 7.57 42.20
CA GLU A 48 4.81 7.26 41.48
C GLU A 48 5.09 6.45 40.19
N ALA A 49 6.10 6.83 39.42
CA ALA A 49 6.51 6.11 38.21
C ALA A 49 6.90 4.65 38.53
N GLU A 50 7.59 4.42 39.64
CA GLU A 50 7.97 3.07 40.06
C GLU A 50 6.75 2.23 40.49
N ARG A 51 5.78 2.83 41.20
CA ARG A 51 4.51 2.15 41.53
C ARG A 51 3.72 1.76 40.28
N VAL A 52 3.66 2.65 39.28
CA VAL A 52 2.98 2.36 38.01
C VAL A 52 3.69 1.22 37.28
N ARG A 53 5.03 1.20 37.27
CA ARG A 53 5.82 0.12 36.66
C ARG A 53 5.56 -1.23 37.34
N GLN A 54 5.53 -1.28 38.66
CA GLN A 54 5.21 -2.49 39.42
C GLN A 54 3.79 -2.98 39.13
N THR A 55 2.82 -2.06 39.10
CA THR A 55 1.42 -2.37 38.76
C THR A 55 1.29 -2.94 37.35
N TYR A 56 2.00 -2.35 36.38
CA TYR A 56 2.02 -2.83 35.00
C TYR A 56 2.60 -4.25 34.91
N GLN A 57 3.72 -4.52 35.59
CA GLN A 57 4.33 -5.85 35.64
C GLN A 57 3.37 -6.90 36.21
N GLN A 58 2.70 -6.59 37.33
CA GLN A 58 1.69 -7.46 37.92
C GLN A 58 0.53 -7.78 36.95
N LEU A 59 0.08 -6.79 36.17
CA LEU A 59 -0.96 -7.01 35.16
C LEU A 59 -0.50 -7.91 34.02
N VAL A 60 0.74 -7.76 33.55
CA VAL A 60 1.34 -8.62 32.51
C VAL A 60 1.47 -10.06 33.00
N ASP A 61 1.92 -10.27 34.24
CA ASP A 61 2.04 -11.61 34.84
C ASP A 61 0.66 -12.28 34.99
N ARG A 62 -0.35 -11.51 35.43
CA ARG A 62 -1.73 -11.98 35.53
C ARG A 62 -2.33 -12.33 34.16
N LEU A 63 -2.00 -11.58 33.11
CA LEU A 63 -2.41 -11.89 31.74
C LEU A 63 -1.77 -13.21 31.25
N ALA A 64 -0.46 -13.37 31.47
CA ALA A 64 0.29 -14.56 31.05
C ALA A 64 -0.24 -15.83 31.73
N THR A 65 -0.45 -15.79 33.05
CA THR A 65 -1.02 -16.90 33.82
C THR A 65 -2.44 -17.25 33.37
N THR A 66 -3.27 -16.25 33.04
CA THR A 66 -4.63 -16.47 32.52
C THR A 66 -4.63 -17.14 31.15
N ARG A 67 -3.74 -16.71 30.24
CA ARG A 67 -3.56 -17.35 28.93
C ARG A 67 -3.11 -18.80 29.06
N GLN A 68 -2.12 -19.06 29.91
CA GLN A 68 -1.63 -20.41 30.17
C GLN A 68 -2.73 -21.32 30.72
N ARG A 69 -3.56 -20.82 31.64
CA ARG A 69 -4.71 -21.56 32.18
C ARG A 69 -5.73 -21.89 31.10
N ARG A 70 -6.06 -20.92 30.24
CA ARG A 70 -6.97 -21.12 29.10
C ARG A 70 -6.43 -22.18 28.14
N ASP A 71 -5.14 -22.13 27.82
CA ASP A 71 -4.54 -23.07 26.87
C ASP A 71 -4.47 -24.50 27.45
N ARG A 72 -4.20 -24.64 28.76
CA ARG A 72 -4.30 -25.92 29.48
C ARG A 72 -5.72 -26.49 29.44
N LEU A 73 -6.72 -25.67 29.68
CA LEU A 73 -8.14 -26.08 29.59
C LEU A 73 -8.51 -26.46 28.15
N ALA A 74 -8.08 -25.70 27.15
CA ALA A 74 -8.32 -26.02 25.75
C ALA A 74 -7.60 -27.31 25.30
N ALA A 75 -6.43 -27.60 25.84
CA ALA A 75 -5.74 -28.87 25.63
C ALA A 75 -6.49 -30.04 26.29
N ALA A 76 -6.98 -29.86 27.53
CA ALA A 76 -7.77 -30.86 28.24
C ALA A 76 -9.10 -31.17 27.51
N ILE A 77 -9.80 -30.14 27.00
CA ILE A 77 -11.02 -30.31 26.19
C ILE A 77 -10.72 -31.09 24.91
N ARG A 78 -9.63 -30.76 24.21
CA ARG A 78 -9.21 -31.51 23.00
C ARG A 78 -8.85 -32.96 23.30
N ALA A 79 -8.29 -33.24 24.47
CA ALA A 79 -7.99 -34.60 24.92
C ALA A 79 -9.25 -35.40 25.31
N GLN A 80 -10.28 -34.72 25.84
CA GLN A 80 -11.58 -35.34 26.16
C GLN A 80 -12.43 -35.63 24.91
N PHE A 81 -12.31 -34.80 23.87
CA PHE A 81 -13.03 -34.96 22.61
C PHE A 81 -12.06 -35.11 21.44
N PRO A 82 -11.33 -36.24 21.34
CA PRO A 82 -10.46 -36.49 20.20
C PRO A 82 -11.33 -36.66 18.94
N LEU A 83 -11.35 -35.64 18.07
CA LEU A 83 -11.90 -35.78 16.73
C LEU A 83 -11.05 -36.82 15.98
N ALA A 84 -11.71 -37.83 15.41
CA ALA A 84 -11.04 -38.86 14.61
C ALA A 84 -10.43 -38.20 13.36
N VAL A 85 -9.12 -37.93 13.40
CA VAL A 85 -8.34 -37.63 12.20
C VAL A 85 -8.29 -38.93 11.39
N ALA A 86 -8.80 -38.88 10.15
CA ALA A 86 -8.79 -40.01 9.24
C ALA A 86 -7.36 -40.54 9.09
N ARG A 87 -7.19 -41.80 9.48
CA ARG A 87 -5.92 -42.53 9.42
C ARG A 87 -5.60 -42.76 7.93
N PRO A 88 -4.47 -42.25 7.39
CA PRO A 88 -4.04 -42.64 6.06
C PRO A 88 -3.78 -44.16 6.04
N PRO A 89 -4.10 -44.87 4.93
CA PRO A 89 -4.02 -46.32 4.87
C PRO A 89 -2.57 -46.79 5.04
N ALA A 90 -2.38 -47.79 5.90
CA ALA A 90 -1.11 -48.46 6.09
C ALA A 90 -0.76 -49.28 4.84
N VAL A 91 0.30 -48.90 4.14
CA VAL A 91 0.90 -49.73 3.09
C VAL A 91 1.74 -50.80 3.78
N ALA A 92 1.26 -52.04 3.73
CA ALA A 92 1.99 -53.21 4.20
C ALA A 92 3.25 -53.44 3.35
N GLY A 93 4.38 -53.72 4.02
CA GLY A 93 5.66 -53.97 3.41
C GLY A 93 5.67 -55.23 2.55
N GLY A 94 6.17 -55.09 1.31
CA GLY A 94 6.57 -56.20 0.45
C GLY A 94 8.10 -56.34 0.42
N PRO A 95 8.63 -57.56 0.25
CA PRO A 95 10.07 -57.85 0.31
C PRO A 95 10.84 -57.27 -0.91
N PRO A 96 12.16 -57.06 -0.80
CA PRO A 96 12.96 -56.41 -1.84
C PRO A 96 13.14 -57.35 -3.05
N ARG A 97 12.72 -56.89 -4.23
CA ARG A 97 13.03 -57.56 -5.51
C ARG A 97 14.37 -57.06 -6.07
N PRO A 98 15.23 -57.96 -6.58
CA PRO A 98 16.48 -57.60 -7.24
C PRO A 98 16.26 -57.09 -8.68
N ASN A 99 17.23 -56.30 -9.13
CA ASN A 99 17.33 -55.61 -10.41
C ASN A 99 17.28 -56.59 -11.62
N PRO A 100 16.58 -56.28 -12.73
CA PRO A 100 16.76 -57.01 -13.98
C PRO A 100 17.45 -56.18 -15.07
N ALA A 101 18.45 -56.79 -15.68
CA ALA A 101 19.00 -56.44 -16.97
C ALA A 101 18.16 -57.07 -18.11
N ALA A 102 18.17 -56.38 -19.26
CA ALA A 102 18.07 -56.85 -20.65
C ALA A 102 16.93 -57.81 -21.13
N ALA A 103 16.15 -57.25 -22.09
CA ALA A 103 15.73 -57.79 -23.40
C ALA A 103 14.64 -58.88 -23.54
N GLY A 104 13.61 -58.56 -24.36
CA GLY A 104 12.67 -59.50 -25.03
C GLY A 104 11.26 -58.91 -25.32
N PRO A 105 10.67 -58.99 -26.54
CA PRO A 105 9.44 -58.26 -26.94
C PRO A 105 8.16 -59.16 -27.05
N PRO A 106 6.99 -58.72 -27.63
CA PRO A 106 5.68 -58.48 -26.98
C PRO A 106 4.56 -59.51 -27.42
N PRO A 107 3.21 -59.38 -27.20
CA PRO A 107 2.32 -58.28 -27.65
C PRO A 107 1.07 -57.87 -26.77
N ALA A 108 0.63 -56.63 -27.05
CA ALA A 108 -0.70 -55.96 -27.08
C ALA A 108 -1.98 -56.53 -26.39
N VAL A 109 -2.67 -55.65 -25.62
CA VAL A 109 -4.12 -55.28 -25.78
C VAL A 109 -4.35 -53.83 -25.26
N ALA A 110 -5.21 -53.08 -25.95
CA ALA A 110 -5.47 -51.64 -25.84
C ALA A 110 -6.59 -51.24 -24.84
N GLY A 111 -6.45 -50.04 -24.25
CA GLY A 111 -7.48 -49.30 -23.50
C GLY A 111 -7.08 -47.81 -23.32
N PRO A 112 -8.01 -46.84 -23.29
CA PRO A 112 -7.75 -45.42 -23.59
C PRO A 112 -7.18 -44.60 -22.41
N PRO A 113 -6.52 -43.45 -22.68
CA PRO A 113 -5.72 -42.73 -21.68
C PRO A 113 -6.53 -41.75 -20.81
N VAL A 114 -6.18 -41.75 -19.52
CA VAL A 114 -6.58 -40.78 -18.50
C VAL A 114 -5.64 -39.57 -18.55
N VAL A 115 -6.21 -38.38 -18.40
CA VAL A 115 -5.54 -37.07 -18.38
C VAL A 115 -4.49 -37.00 -17.26
N ALA A 116 -3.23 -36.81 -17.65
CA ALA A 116 -2.11 -36.56 -16.75
C ALA A 116 -2.04 -35.07 -16.35
N GLY A 117 -2.26 -34.79 -15.07
CA GLY A 117 -1.87 -33.52 -14.44
C GLY A 117 -0.38 -33.52 -14.05
N PRO A 118 0.27 -32.35 -13.96
CA PRO A 118 1.71 -32.25 -13.72
C PRO A 118 2.11 -32.68 -12.29
N PRO A 119 3.29 -33.30 -12.09
CA PRO A 119 3.74 -33.76 -10.78
C PRO A 119 4.22 -32.60 -9.90
N ALA A 120 3.57 -32.42 -8.76
CA ALA A 120 4.05 -31.57 -7.67
C ALA A 120 5.14 -32.31 -6.88
N GLY A 121 6.25 -31.61 -6.67
CA GLY A 121 7.50 -32.15 -6.15
C GLY A 121 7.43 -32.72 -4.73
N ALA A 122 8.28 -33.74 -4.55
CA ALA A 122 8.92 -34.21 -3.32
C ALA A 122 8.67 -33.36 -2.07
N GLY A 123 7.64 -33.72 -1.30
CA GLY A 123 7.52 -33.39 0.11
C GLY A 123 8.42 -34.34 0.92
N ALA A 124 9.41 -33.77 1.58
CA ALA A 124 10.26 -34.48 2.54
C ALA A 124 9.42 -35.13 3.67
N PRO A 125 9.83 -36.28 4.22
CA PRO A 125 9.10 -36.94 5.30
C PRO A 125 9.11 -36.06 6.56
N VAL A 126 7.91 -35.82 7.10
CA VAL A 126 7.71 -35.23 8.42
C VAL A 126 8.14 -36.26 9.45
N VAL A 127 9.31 -36.06 10.04
CA VAL A 127 9.78 -36.81 11.21
C VAL A 127 8.98 -36.31 12.42
N VAL A 128 8.04 -37.14 12.88
CA VAL A 128 7.35 -36.95 14.16
C VAL A 128 8.25 -37.54 15.25
N GLY A 129 8.68 -36.71 16.20
CA GLY A 129 9.41 -37.15 17.40
C GLY A 129 10.90 -36.77 17.46
N ALA A 130 11.27 -35.52 17.14
CA ALA A 130 12.56 -34.96 17.55
C ALA A 130 12.42 -34.28 18.92
N PRO A 131 13.42 -34.37 19.83
CA PRO A 131 13.39 -33.65 21.10
C PRO A 131 13.24 -32.14 20.84
N GLU A 132 12.32 -31.49 21.56
CA GLU A 132 11.89 -30.09 21.32
C GLU A 132 13.00 -29.03 21.53
N ALA A 133 14.19 -29.44 22.00
CA ALA A 133 15.39 -28.62 22.01
C ALA A 133 16.58 -29.44 21.50
N SER A 134 16.78 -29.44 20.18
CA SER A 134 18.07 -29.84 19.60
C SER A 134 19.19 -29.04 20.26
N THR A 135 20.32 -29.67 20.56
CA THR A 135 21.53 -29.01 21.08
C THR A 135 21.94 -27.80 20.23
N ARG A 136 21.63 -27.80 18.92
CA ARG A 136 21.80 -26.64 18.02
C ARG A 136 20.92 -25.45 18.38
N THR A 137 19.68 -25.67 18.80
CA THR A 137 18.75 -24.59 19.18
C THR A 137 19.18 -23.96 20.49
N VAL A 138 19.60 -24.76 21.47
CA VAL A 138 20.13 -24.27 22.77
C VAL A 138 21.46 -23.54 22.58
N GLN A 139 22.38 -24.11 21.79
CA GLN A 139 23.66 -23.48 21.46
C GLN A 139 23.45 -22.17 20.68
N GLY A 140 22.50 -22.15 19.73
CA GLY A 140 22.11 -20.93 19.02
C GLY A 140 21.51 -19.87 19.93
N LEU A 141 20.65 -20.27 20.88
CA LEU A 141 20.07 -19.38 21.88
C LEU A 141 21.13 -18.78 22.80
N LEU A 142 22.03 -19.60 23.34
CA LEU A 142 23.14 -19.15 24.17
C LEU A 142 24.09 -18.20 23.42
N PHE A 143 24.31 -18.44 22.12
CA PHE A 143 25.13 -17.57 21.28
C PHE A 143 24.47 -16.20 21.04
N VAL A 144 23.17 -16.19 20.73
CA VAL A 144 22.39 -14.95 20.57
C VAL A 144 22.30 -14.21 21.90
N LEU A 145 22.09 -14.91 23.01
CA LEU A 145 22.04 -14.32 24.35
C LEU A 145 23.40 -13.72 24.72
N GLY A 146 24.50 -14.42 24.44
CA GLY A 146 25.86 -13.91 24.66
C GLY A 146 26.15 -12.66 23.84
N GLY A 147 25.75 -12.65 22.55
CA GLY A 147 25.86 -11.46 21.70
C GLY A 147 24.99 -10.30 22.20
N LEU A 148 23.78 -10.59 22.69
CA LEU A 148 22.86 -9.59 23.25
C LEU A 148 23.41 -9.00 24.55
N LEU A 149 23.92 -9.84 25.46
CA LEU A 149 24.54 -9.43 26.72
C LEU A 149 25.81 -8.61 26.50
N LEU A 150 26.63 -8.99 25.52
CA LEU A 150 27.82 -8.22 25.14
C LEU A 150 27.41 -6.87 24.52
N GLY A 151 26.37 -6.85 23.69
CA GLY A 151 25.80 -5.63 23.13
C GLY A 151 25.25 -4.69 24.20
N THR A 152 24.47 -5.19 25.18
CA THR A 152 23.97 -4.38 26.29
C THR A 152 25.10 -3.90 27.20
N ALA A 153 26.10 -4.73 27.49
CA ALA A 153 27.29 -4.32 28.23
C ALA A 153 28.03 -3.17 27.52
N ALA A 154 28.18 -3.24 26.20
CA ALA A 154 28.78 -2.17 25.41
C ALA A 154 27.97 -0.86 25.49
N VAL A 155 26.64 -0.92 25.42
CA VAL A 155 25.75 0.25 25.58
C VAL A 155 25.88 0.88 26.97
N VAL A 156 25.91 0.08 28.03
CA VAL A 156 26.06 0.59 29.41
C VAL A 156 27.45 1.19 29.62
N PHE A 157 28.49 0.53 29.11
CA PHE A 157 29.86 1.02 29.19
C PHE A 157 30.03 2.36 28.47
N THR A 158 29.49 2.50 27.25
CA THR A 158 29.54 3.79 26.53
C THR A 158 28.76 4.90 27.24
N ALA A 159 27.68 4.56 27.95
CA ALA A 159 26.85 5.52 28.69
C ALA A 159 27.40 5.94 30.06
N VAL A 160 28.08 5.06 30.80
CA VAL A 160 28.36 5.25 32.24
C VAL A 160 29.86 5.35 32.57
N ALA A 161 30.76 4.86 31.71
CA ALA A 161 32.17 4.72 32.08
C ALA A 161 33.00 5.99 31.87
N TRP A 162 32.79 7.07 32.65
CA TRP A 162 33.62 8.29 32.50
C TRP A 162 33.85 9.10 33.78
N ALA A 163 35.13 9.27 34.17
CA ALA A 163 35.58 10.37 35.03
C ALA A 163 37.04 10.83 34.77
N ALA A 164 37.94 9.97 34.27
CA ALA A 164 39.39 10.25 34.30
C ALA A 164 40.09 10.52 32.95
N VAL A 165 39.43 10.39 31.79
CA VAL A 165 40.08 10.47 30.46
C VAL A 165 39.54 11.66 29.67
N GLY A 166 40.41 12.44 29.01
CA GLY A 166 40.05 13.57 28.14
C GLY A 166 39.38 13.13 26.84
N VAL A 167 38.59 14.02 26.21
CA VAL A 167 37.70 13.75 25.05
C VAL A 167 38.38 12.98 23.92
N ALA A 168 39.61 13.36 23.52
CA ALA A 168 40.36 12.69 22.47
C ALA A 168 40.77 11.24 22.85
N GLY A 169 41.13 11.00 24.11
CA GLY A 169 41.45 9.66 24.62
C GLY A 169 40.23 8.75 24.61
N ARG A 170 39.04 9.30 24.88
CA ARG A 170 37.76 8.56 24.84
C ARG A 170 37.47 8.04 23.44
N ALA A 171 37.55 8.94 22.46
CA ALA A 171 37.29 8.63 21.06
C ALA A 171 38.29 7.60 20.52
N LEU A 172 39.57 7.73 20.86
CA LEU A 172 40.61 6.80 20.42
C LEU A 172 40.42 5.38 21.02
N ILE A 173 40.06 5.29 22.30
CA ILE A 173 39.80 3.99 22.96
C ILE A 173 38.59 3.30 22.32
N LEU A 174 37.48 4.02 22.13
CA LEU A 174 36.28 3.47 21.49
C LEU A 174 36.55 3.03 20.05
N ALA A 175 37.22 3.87 19.26
CA ALA A 175 37.61 3.52 17.89
C ALA A 175 38.53 2.29 17.83
N ALA A 176 39.48 2.16 18.76
CA ALA A 176 40.36 0.98 18.85
C ALA A 176 39.56 -0.29 19.20
N VAL A 177 38.63 -0.21 20.16
CA VAL A 177 37.76 -1.34 20.53
C VAL A 177 36.87 -1.75 19.36
N THR A 178 36.26 -0.78 18.65
CA THR A 178 35.44 -1.04 17.46
C THR A 178 36.26 -1.66 16.33
N ALA A 179 37.48 -1.19 16.09
CA ALA A 179 38.39 -1.76 15.09
C ALA A 179 38.76 -3.22 15.42
N VAL A 180 39.06 -3.52 16.69
CA VAL A 180 39.33 -4.89 17.14
C VAL A 180 38.09 -5.78 16.99
N ALA A 181 36.92 -5.27 17.37
CA ALA A 181 35.65 -5.99 17.25
C ALA A 181 35.28 -6.30 15.78
N LEU A 182 35.62 -5.41 14.83
CA LEU A 182 35.45 -5.63 13.39
C LEU A 182 36.56 -6.49 12.76
N ALA A 183 37.76 -6.53 13.34
CA ALA A 183 38.84 -7.39 12.86
C ALA A 183 38.61 -8.88 13.21
N GLY A 184 38.04 -9.16 14.38
CA GLY A 184 37.76 -10.53 14.85
C GLY A 184 36.97 -11.40 13.86
N PRO A 185 35.81 -10.93 13.32
CA PRO A 185 35.04 -11.71 12.36
C PRO A 185 35.76 -11.96 11.04
N LEU A 186 36.62 -11.05 10.56
CA LEU A 186 37.42 -11.28 9.35
C LEU A 186 38.41 -12.44 9.55
N LEU A 187 39.00 -12.56 10.74
CA LEU A 187 39.88 -13.66 11.09
C LEU A 187 39.09 -14.97 11.28
N ALA A 188 37.90 -14.91 11.87
CA ALA A 188 37.01 -16.07 12.03
C ALA A 188 36.50 -16.62 10.68
N VAL A 189 36.20 -15.76 9.71
CA VAL A 189 35.84 -16.15 8.34
C VAL A 189 37.00 -16.88 7.66
N ARG A 190 38.24 -16.39 7.83
CA ARG A 190 39.45 -17.07 7.32
C ARG A 190 39.64 -18.47 7.91
N ARG A 191 39.11 -18.73 9.11
CA ARG A 191 39.14 -20.04 9.79
C ARG A 191 37.88 -20.89 9.58
N GLY A 192 36.94 -20.47 8.72
CA GLY A 192 35.73 -21.24 8.37
C GLY A 192 34.59 -21.16 9.39
N LEU A 193 34.69 -20.35 10.45
CA LEU A 193 33.70 -20.24 11.53
C LEU A 193 32.65 -19.15 11.22
N ARG A 194 31.79 -19.39 10.23
CA ARG A 194 30.81 -18.38 9.75
C ARG A 194 29.81 -17.92 10.80
N GLY A 195 29.24 -18.83 11.60
CA GLY A 195 28.21 -18.47 12.58
C GLY A 195 28.70 -17.50 13.66
N THR A 196 29.91 -17.75 14.17
CA THR A 196 30.61 -16.85 15.11
C THR A 196 30.96 -15.52 14.45
N ALA A 197 31.40 -15.54 13.20
CA ALA A 197 31.71 -14.32 12.47
C ALA A 197 30.47 -13.42 12.26
N GLU A 198 29.30 -14.00 11.96
CA GLU A 198 28.07 -13.21 11.79
C GLU A 198 27.63 -12.48 13.07
N THR A 199 27.80 -13.12 14.22
CA THR A 199 27.41 -12.55 15.53
C THR A 199 28.41 -11.51 16.03
N PHE A 200 29.72 -11.77 15.92
CA PHE A 200 30.72 -10.73 16.23
C PHE A 200 30.64 -9.55 15.25
N ALA A 201 30.30 -9.79 13.98
CA ALA A 201 30.07 -8.70 13.02
C ALA A 201 28.85 -7.86 13.40
N ALA A 202 27.78 -8.47 13.94
CA ALA A 202 26.63 -7.74 14.45
C ALA A 202 27.04 -6.77 15.58
N VAL A 203 27.83 -7.27 16.54
CA VAL A 203 28.33 -6.48 17.67
C VAL A 203 29.27 -5.36 17.20
N GLY A 204 30.21 -5.66 16.29
CA GLY A 204 31.10 -4.66 15.71
C GLY A 204 30.36 -3.54 14.99
N LEU A 205 29.30 -3.87 14.24
CA LEU A 205 28.47 -2.86 13.56
C LEU A 205 27.57 -2.08 14.52
N LEU A 206 27.12 -2.69 15.62
CA LEU A 206 26.45 -1.97 16.70
C LEU A 206 27.38 -0.94 17.34
N LEU A 207 28.64 -1.31 17.59
CA LEU A 207 29.65 -0.41 18.14
C LEU A 207 29.88 0.81 17.22
N VAL A 208 29.86 0.65 15.90
CA VAL A 208 29.95 1.79 14.95
C VAL A 208 28.82 2.82 15.16
N VAL A 209 27.60 2.37 15.47
CA VAL A 209 26.49 3.29 15.77
C VAL A 209 26.69 3.96 17.13
N LEU A 210 27.17 3.19 18.13
CA LEU A 210 27.46 3.71 19.46
C LEU A 210 28.62 4.71 19.47
N ASP A 211 29.62 4.53 18.61
CA ASP A 211 30.72 5.49 18.43
C ASP A 211 30.19 6.84 17.91
N GLY A 212 29.20 6.81 17.01
CA GLY A 212 28.50 8.03 16.58
C GLY A 212 27.75 8.70 17.73
N TYR A 213 27.02 7.95 18.56
CA TYR A 213 26.38 8.53 19.74
C TYR A 213 27.40 9.10 20.74
N ALA A 214 28.50 8.38 20.98
CA ALA A 214 29.56 8.81 21.89
C ALA A 214 30.24 10.09 21.39
N ALA A 215 30.45 10.24 20.08
CA ALA A 215 30.99 11.46 19.49
C ALA A 215 30.08 12.68 19.73
N TRP A 216 28.77 12.50 19.68
CA TRP A 216 27.80 13.55 20.03
C TRP A 216 27.80 13.87 21.52
N SER A 217 27.81 12.86 22.39
CA SER A 217 27.72 13.06 23.85
C SER A 217 28.93 13.76 24.45
N VAL A 218 30.11 13.60 23.85
CA VAL A 218 31.35 14.29 24.26
C VAL A 218 31.61 15.58 23.48
N ASP A 219 30.66 16.02 22.65
CA ASP A 219 30.76 17.17 21.76
C ASP A 219 32.04 17.18 20.89
N LEU A 220 32.41 16.01 20.38
CA LEU A 220 33.64 15.82 19.61
C LEU A 220 33.57 16.63 18.31
N PHE A 221 34.36 17.70 18.16
CA PHE A 221 34.30 18.67 17.04
C PHE A 221 33.08 19.62 17.05
N GLY A 222 32.42 19.83 18.19
CA GLY A 222 31.32 20.82 18.28
C GLY A 222 30.00 20.36 17.66
N VAL A 223 29.82 19.06 17.43
CA VAL A 223 28.61 18.48 16.80
C VAL A 223 27.39 18.46 17.71
N ALA A 224 27.53 18.68 19.02
CA ALA A 224 26.38 18.82 19.92
C ALA A 224 25.53 20.06 19.58
N GLY A 225 26.13 21.07 18.94
CA GLY A 225 25.41 22.25 18.44
C GLY A 225 24.60 22.02 17.15
N TRP A 226 24.70 20.84 16.53
CA TRP A 226 23.99 20.54 15.29
C TRP A 226 22.56 20.05 15.57
N PRO A 227 21.62 20.23 14.63
CA PRO A 227 20.31 19.61 14.73
C PRO A 227 20.43 18.08 14.90
N GLY A 228 19.86 17.55 15.99
CA GLY A 228 19.98 16.12 16.32
C GLY A 228 19.49 15.18 15.20
N THR A 229 18.49 15.61 14.42
CA THR A 229 17.97 14.90 13.25
C THR A 229 19.00 14.77 12.12
N ARG A 230 19.68 15.85 11.74
CA ARG A 230 20.79 15.81 10.77
C ARG A 230 21.93 14.94 11.26
N TYR A 231 22.33 15.11 12.53
CA TYR A 231 23.42 14.32 13.08
C TYR A 231 23.10 12.82 13.07
N ALA A 232 21.91 12.44 13.53
CA ALA A 232 21.45 11.05 13.50
C ALA A 232 21.38 10.48 12.08
N ALA A 233 20.97 11.29 11.10
CA ALA A 233 20.98 10.87 9.70
C ALA A 233 22.39 10.64 9.14
N LEU A 234 23.34 11.50 9.48
CA LEU A 234 24.75 11.35 9.08
C LEU A 234 25.37 10.11 9.71
N VAL A 235 25.14 9.89 11.02
CA VAL A 235 25.59 8.67 11.71
C VAL A 235 24.95 7.44 11.06
N GLY A 236 23.63 7.44 10.84
CA GLY A 236 22.94 6.33 10.17
C GLY A 236 23.47 6.06 8.76
N GLY A 237 23.74 7.10 7.97
CA GLY A 237 24.34 6.99 6.64
C GLY A 237 25.77 6.45 6.68
N ALA A 238 26.60 6.94 7.60
CA ALA A 238 27.97 6.45 7.81
C ALA A 238 27.98 4.99 8.28
N SER A 239 27.11 4.61 9.23
CA SER A 239 26.95 3.23 9.68
C SER A 239 26.45 2.32 8.55
N ALA A 240 25.54 2.79 7.70
CA ALA A 240 25.09 2.04 6.52
C ALA A 240 26.22 1.82 5.50
N ALA A 241 27.05 2.85 5.24
CA ALA A 241 28.21 2.75 4.36
C ALA A 241 29.28 1.81 4.93
N ALA A 242 29.57 1.91 6.24
CA ALA A 242 30.49 1.02 6.94
C ALA A 242 29.99 -0.43 6.89
N ALA A 243 28.71 -0.67 7.20
CA ALA A 243 28.10 -2.00 7.13
C ALA A 243 28.11 -2.57 5.70
N LEU A 244 27.86 -1.76 4.68
CA LEU A 244 27.91 -2.17 3.28
C LEU A 244 29.35 -2.49 2.82
N GLY A 245 30.32 -1.65 3.18
CA GLY A 245 31.74 -1.90 2.92
C GLY A 245 32.20 -3.19 3.58
N TYR A 246 31.83 -3.36 4.85
CA TYR A 246 32.11 -4.57 5.63
C TYR A 246 31.43 -5.82 5.06
N ALA A 247 30.18 -5.70 4.57
CA ALA A 247 29.49 -6.78 3.88
C ALA A 247 30.22 -7.23 2.61
N ARG A 248 30.76 -6.29 1.82
CA ARG A 248 31.52 -6.60 0.59
C ARG A 248 32.85 -7.27 0.90
N LEU A 249 33.55 -6.81 1.94
CA LEU A 249 34.84 -7.37 2.37
C LEU A 249 34.69 -8.77 2.98
N SER A 250 33.72 -8.96 3.87
CA SER A 250 33.55 -10.21 4.64
C SER A 250 32.67 -11.26 3.94
N ARG A 251 31.85 -10.85 2.96
CA ARG A 251 30.81 -11.69 2.30
C ARG A 251 29.81 -12.33 3.29
N LEU A 252 29.64 -11.74 4.48
CA LEU A 252 28.68 -12.16 5.50
C LEU A 252 27.28 -11.58 5.23
N THR A 253 26.23 -12.23 5.76
CA THR A 253 24.84 -11.79 5.54
C THR A 253 24.41 -10.70 6.49
N VAL A 254 24.72 -10.83 7.78
CA VAL A 254 24.33 -9.88 8.84
C VAL A 254 24.70 -8.42 8.52
N PRO A 255 25.93 -8.12 8.02
CA PRO A 255 26.28 -6.75 7.65
C PRO A 255 25.39 -6.13 6.56
N TRP A 256 24.82 -6.94 5.66
CA TRP A 256 23.89 -6.47 4.64
C TRP A 256 22.56 -6.02 5.28
N PHE A 257 22.06 -6.77 6.26
CA PHE A 257 20.86 -6.39 7.01
C PHE A 257 21.08 -5.13 7.85
N ALA A 258 22.24 -5.03 8.51
CA ALA A 258 22.61 -3.84 9.27
C ALA A 258 22.68 -2.60 8.35
N ALA A 259 23.23 -2.73 7.15
CA ALA A 259 23.25 -1.65 6.16
C ALA A 259 21.84 -1.22 5.74
N LEU A 260 20.94 -2.18 5.45
CA LEU A 260 19.56 -1.88 5.09
C LEU A 260 18.84 -1.14 6.21
N LEU A 261 18.97 -1.62 7.45
CA LEU A 261 18.30 -1.08 8.62
C LEU A 261 18.80 0.33 8.94
N ALA A 262 20.11 0.55 8.92
CA ALA A 262 20.73 1.85 9.16
C ALA A 262 20.40 2.88 8.07
N ALA A 263 20.13 2.44 6.83
CA ALA A 263 19.80 3.32 5.73
C ALA A 263 18.33 3.80 5.71
N GLN A 264 17.37 3.03 6.27
CA GLN A 264 15.94 3.39 6.24
C GLN A 264 15.63 4.78 6.81
N PRO A 265 16.13 5.17 8.01
CA PRO A 265 15.76 6.44 8.62
C PRO A 265 16.51 7.65 8.03
N VAL A 266 17.54 7.46 7.18
CA VAL A 266 18.41 8.55 6.72
C VAL A 266 17.63 9.61 5.94
N LEU A 267 16.85 9.21 4.93
CA LEU A 267 16.05 10.16 4.13
C LEU A 267 14.95 10.85 4.94
N PRO A 268 14.15 10.13 5.77
CA PRO A 268 13.22 10.77 6.71
C PRO A 268 13.91 11.77 7.64
N LEU A 269 14.99 11.39 8.31
CA LEU A 269 15.67 12.26 9.29
C LEU A 269 16.28 13.51 8.65
N LEU A 270 16.85 13.41 7.45
CA LEU A 270 17.34 14.59 6.70
C LEU A 270 16.22 15.54 6.29
N SER A 271 15.01 15.02 6.05
CA SER A 271 13.89 15.80 5.53
C SER A 271 13.02 16.43 6.62
N VAL A 272 13.02 15.91 7.85
CA VAL A 272 12.21 16.44 8.97
C VAL A 272 12.40 17.95 9.16
N GLU A 273 13.63 18.45 9.08
CA GLU A 273 13.91 19.87 9.32
C GLU A 273 13.37 20.80 8.25
N ALA A 274 13.22 20.32 7.02
CA ALA A 274 12.59 21.07 5.95
C ALA A 274 11.06 21.20 6.13
N ARG A 275 10.49 20.55 7.17
CA ARG A 275 9.05 20.48 7.47
C ARG A 275 8.20 20.25 6.22
N PRO A 276 8.47 19.16 5.46
CA PRO A 276 7.78 18.92 4.21
C PRO A 276 6.29 18.78 4.45
N GLY A 277 5.49 19.37 3.56
CA GLY A 277 4.06 19.07 3.49
C GLY A 277 3.82 17.61 3.05
N PRO A 278 2.56 17.17 2.96
CA PRO A 278 2.22 15.80 2.58
C PRO A 278 2.83 15.35 1.24
N ALA A 279 2.87 16.23 0.23
CA ALA A 279 3.54 15.95 -1.04
C ALA A 279 5.06 15.71 -0.87
N GLY A 280 5.73 16.48 -0.01
CA GLY A 280 7.15 16.30 0.28
C GLY A 280 7.43 14.99 1.02
N TRP A 281 6.61 14.63 2.01
CA TRP A 281 6.69 13.33 2.68
C TRP A 281 6.49 12.16 1.72
N SER A 282 5.56 12.29 0.77
CA SER A 282 5.38 11.28 -0.28
C SER A 282 6.66 11.07 -1.10
N LEU A 283 7.33 12.15 -1.52
CA LEU A 283 8.60 12.08 -2.24
C LEU A 283 9.71 11.42 -1.42
N VAL A 284 9.81 11.75 -0.12
CA VAL A 284 10.78 11.14 0.79
C VAL A 284 10.58 9.63 0.86
N PHE A 285 9.35 9.17 1.06
CA PHE A 285 9.04 7.73 1.12
C PHE A 285 9.16 7.03 -0.23
N VAL A 286 8.89 7.71 -1.36
CA VAL A 286 9.25 7.21 -2.70
C VAL A 286 10.76 6.99 -2.81
N GLY A 287 11.57 7.92 -2.31
CA GLY A 287 13.03 7.77 -2.25
C GLY A 287 13.46 6.54 -1.44
N VAL A 288 12.86 6.32 -0.28
CA VAL A 288 13.09 5.11 0.54
C VAL A 288 12.66 3.84 -0.20
N ALA A 289 11.51 3.86 -0.88
CA ALA A 289 11.04 2.74 -1.68
C ALA A 289 11.99 2.41 -2.85
N LEU A 290 12.54 3.41 -3.53
CA LEU A 290 13.53 3.25 -4.60
C LEU A 290 14.85 2.68 -4.07
N LEU A 291 15.31 3.11 -2.89
CA LEU A 291 16.48 2.54 -2.23
C LEU A 291 16.27 1.05 -1.93
N ASN A 292 15.11 0.68 -1.38
CA ASN A 292 14.75 -0.72 -1.13
C ASN A 292 14.67 -1.54 -2.43
N LEU A 293 14.17 -0.95 -3.52
CA LEU A 293 14.16 -1.58 -4.83
C LEU A 293 15.58 -1.79 -5.40
N ALA A 294 16.48 -0.82 -5.24
CA ALA A 294 17.89 -0.96 -5.61
C ALA A 294 18.57 -2.11 -4.86
N VAL A 295 18.25 -2.28 -3.57
CA VAL A 295 18.70 -3.43 -2.77
C VAL A 295 18.14 -4.74 -3.30
N LEU A 296 16.84 -4.81 -3.61
CA LEU A 296 16.23 -6.01 -4.20
C LEU A 296 16.92 -6.41 -5.52
N MET A 297 17.25 -5.44 -6.38
CA MET A 297 18.00 -5.69 -7.61
C MET A 297 19.41 -6.22 -7.32
N ALA A 298 20.13 -5.63 -6.35
CA ALA A 298 21.47 -6.06 -5.98
C ALA A 298 21.50 -7.48 -5.36
N LEU A 299 20.42 -7.93 -4.73
CA LEU A 299 20.29 -9.26 -4.13
C LEU A 299 19.83 -10.35 -5.13
N ARG A 300 19.29 -9.98 -6.29
CA ARG A 300 18.70 -10.90 -7.27
C ARG A 300 19.68 -11.93 -7.85
N GLY A 301 20.99 -11.64 -7.81
CA GLY A 301 22.05 -12.53 -8.33
C GLY A 301 22.81 -13.36 -7.30
N ARG A 302 22.39 -13.40 -6.01
CA ARG A 302 23.14 -14.09 -4.93
C ARG A 302 22.46 -15.41 -4.49
N ALA A 303 23.24 -16.43 -4.13
CA ALA A 303 22.79 -17.78 -3.78
C ALA A 303 21.92 -17.87 -2.49
N ALA A 304 21.20 -18.98 -2.36
CA ALA A 304 19.76 -19.02 -2.03
C ALA A 304 19.31 -18.88 -0.57
N GLY A 305 20.15 -19.08 0.46
CA GLY A 305 19.67 -19.11 1.85
C GLY A 305 19.49 -17.74 2.48
N ALA A 306 20.61 -17.06 2.71
CA ALA A 306 20.66 -15.77 3.40
C ALA A 306 20.10 -14.61 2.53
N ALA A 307 20.16 -14.77 1.21
CA ALA A 307 19.54 -13.86 0.24
C ALA A 307 18.00 -13.92 0.23
N LEU A 308 17.36 -14.98 0.76
CA LEU A 308 15.89 -15.03 0.84
C LEU A 308 15.37 -14.13 1.96
N ALA A 309 15.91 -14.23 3.17
CA ALA A 309 15.54 -13.35 4.29
C ALA A 309 15.80 -11.87 3.96
N GLY A 310 16.93 -11.57 3.30
CA GLY A 310 17.25 -10.23 2.79
C GLY A 310 16.22 -9.70 1.80
N ARG A 311 15.77 -10.54 0.86
CA ARG A 311 14.71 -10.19 -0.09
C ARG A 311 13.36 -9.97 0.59
N ILE A 312 12.99 -10.83 1.54
CA ILE A 312 11.71 -10.68 2.27
C ILE A 312 11.71 -9.35 3.03
N LEU A 313 12.77 -9.05 3.78
CA LEU A 313 12.86 -7.80 4.52
C LEU A 313 12.85 -6.57 3.60
N ALA A 314 13.63 -6.60 2.52
CA ALA A 314 13.65 -5.49 1.56
C ALA A 314 12.29 -5.30 0.85
N TRP A 315 11.54 -6.39 0.59
CA TRP A 315 10.17 -6.30 0.08
C TRP A 315 9.20 -5.71 1.09
N ILE A 316 9.27 -6.13 2.37
CA ILE A 316 8.43 -5.57 3.44
C ILE A 316 8.74 -4.08 3.60
N ALA A 317 10.02 -3.70 3.63
CA ALA A 317 10.44 -2.31 3.72
C ALA A 317 10.01 -1.48 2.50
N HIS A 318 10.13 -2.03 1.28
CA HIS A 318 9.64 -1.40 0.06
C HIS A 318 8.12 -1.19 0.10
N ALA A 319 7.35 -2.21 0.50
CA ALA A 319 5.91 -2.14 0.61
C ALA A 319 5.47 -1.11 1.67
N ALA A 320 6.08 -1.13 2.86
CA ALA A 320 5.81 -0.16 3.92
C ALA A 320 6.09 1.28 3.46
N ALA A 321 7.22 1.51 2.79
CA ALA A 321 7.56 2.81 2.23
C ALA A 321 6.57 3.26 1.15
N LEU A 322 6.15 2.37 0.24
CA LEU A 322 5.14 2.70 -0.77
C LEU A 322 3.77 3.01 -0.16
N VAL A 323 3.36 2.27 0.87
CA VAL A 323 2.08 2.53 1.57
C VAL A 323 2.12 3.88 2.27
N ALA A 324 3.21 4.20 2.97
CA ALA A 324 3.40 5.52 3.58
C ALA A 324 3.40 6.62 2.51
N ALA A 325 4.12 6.42 1.40
CA ALA A 325 4.16 7.36 0.28
C ALA A 325 2.79 7.58 -0.36
N ALA A 326 2.00 6.51 -0.53
CA ALA A 326 0.64 6.56 -1.06
C ALA A 326 -0.29 7.31 -0.10
N GLY A 327 -0.24 7.01 1.20
CA GLY A 327 -1.03 7.72 2.21
C GLY A 327 -0.77 9.23 2.19
N CYS A 328 0.51 9.62 2.11
CA CYS A 328 0.89 11.03 1.98
C CYS A 328 0.48 11.64 0.62
N ALA A 329 0.54 10.87 -0.48
CA ALA A 329 0.19 11.31 -1.83
C ALA A 329 -1.32 11.52 -2.04
N LEU A 330 -2.17 10.83 -1.28
CA LEU A 330 -3.61 11.00 -1.34
C LEU A 330 -4.06 12.38 -0.84
N VAL A 331 -3.32 12.99 0.09
CA VAL A 331 -3.65 14.32 0.63
C VAL A 331 -3.58 15.44 -0.42
N PRO A 332 -2.49 15.66 -1.18
CA PRO A 332 -2.46 16.67 -2.23
C PRO A 332 -3.44 16.37 -3.36
N LEU A 333 -3.71 15.10 -3.66
CA LEU A 333 -4.75 14.73 -4.62
C LEU A 333 -6.14 15.12 -4.09
N ALA A 334 -6.46 14.85 -2.82
CA ALA A 334 -7.74 15.21 -2.22
C ALA A 334 -7.90 16.73 -2.08
N LEU A 335 -6.86 17.44 -1.67
CA LEU A 335 -6.86 18.91 -1.54
C LEU A 335 -6.75 19.64 -2.88
N GLY A 336 -6.44 18.94 -3.97
CA GLY A 336 -6.37 19.52 -5.32
C GLY A 336 -5.17 20.41 -5.56
N ARG A 337 -4.15 20.36 -4.70
CA ARG A 337 -2.95 21.19 -4.83
C ARG A 337 -1.71 20.52 -4.23
N ALA A 338 -0.58 20.67 -4.92
CA ALA A 338 0.74 20.34 -4.41
C ALA A 338 1.71 21.49 -4.72
N ALA A 339 2.59 21.83 -3.77
CA ALA A 339 3.51 22.96 -3.89
C ALA A 339 2.81 24.28 -4.32
N GLY A 340 1.59 24.51 -3.83
CA GLY A 340 0.81 25.71 -4.15
C GLY A 340 0.12 25.71 -5.52
N THR A 341 0.24 24.66 -6.33
CA THR A 341 -0.37 24.60 -7.67
C THR A 341 -1.28 23.38 -7.85
N PRO A 342 -2.42 23.52 -8.55
CA PRO A 342 -3.31 22.39 -8.82
C PRO A 342 -2.75 21.42 -9.87
N LEU A 343 -1.87 21.89 -10.76
CA LEU A 343 -1.21 21.09 -11.79
C LEU A 343 -0.38 19.94 -11.21
N LEU A 344 0.18 20.12 -10.01
CA LEU A 344 1.03 19.13 -9.36
C LEU A 344 0.26 18.19 -8.41
N ALA A 345 -1.05 18.37 -8.23
CA ALA A 345 -1.84 17.64 -7.24
C ALA A 345 -1.75 16.11 -7.38
N GLY A 346 -1.71 15.61 -8.62
CA GLY A 346 -1.59 14.18 -8.92
C GLY A 346 -0.16 13.64 -9.02
N LEU A 347 0.86 14.50 -9.07
CA LEU A 347 2.24 14.09 -9.33
C LEU A 347 2.81 13.13 -8.26
N PRO A 348 2.60 13.35 -6.94
CA PRO A 348 3.10 12.43 -5.93
C PRO A 348 2.52 11.01 -6.08
N LEU A 349 1.21 10.90 -6.35
CA LEU A 349 0.57 9.59 -6.50
C LEU A 349 1.02 8.90 -7.80
N LEU A 350 1.25 9.66 -8.87
CA LEU A 350 1.86 9.15 -10.11
C LEU A 350 3.25 8.58 -9.88
N LEU A 351 4.09 9.23 -9.06
CA LEU A 351 5.41 8.72 -8.71
C LEU A 351 5.31 7.41 -7.91
N VAL A 352 4.37 7.33 -6.95
CA VAL A 352 4.10 6.09 -6.20
C VAL A 352 3.66 4.95 -7.13
N ALA A 353 2.71 5.19 -8.03
CA ALA A 353 2.27 4.19 -8.99
C ALA A 353 3.38 3.78 -9.98
N SER A 354 4.20 4.74 -10.43
CA SER A 354 5.32 4.48 -11.33
C SER A 354 6.44 3.68 -10.65
N THR A 355 6.71 3.92 -9.37
CA THR A 355 7.69 3.14 -8.61
C THR A 355 7.21 1.71 -8.34
N LEU A 356 5.92 1.51 -8.07
CA LEU A 356 5.31 0.18 -8.01
C LEU A 356 5.42 -0.56 -9.35
N LEU A 357 5.13 0.12 -10.47
CA LEU A 357 5.30 -0.45 -11.81
C LEU A 357 6.76 -0.79 -12.11
N GLY A 358 7.70 0.10 -11.77
CA GLY A 358 9.14 -0.14 -11.90
C GLY A 358 9.58 -1.38 -11.12
N ALA A 359 9.12 -1.52 -9.88
CA ALA A 359 9.35 -2.71 -9.08
C ALA A 359 8.80 -3.97 -9.78
N ALA A 360 7.58 -3.90 -10.30
CA ALA A 360 6.96 -5.02 -11.02
C ALA A 360 7.70 -5.41 -12.30
N LEU A 361 8.20 -4.44 -13.06
CA LEU A 361 8.99 -4.69 -14.27
C LEU A 361 10.35 -5.31 -13.95
N LEU A 362 11.01 -4.85 -12.88
CA LEU A 362 12.37 -5.25 -12.54
C LEU A 362 12.45 -6.56 -11.74
N THR A 363 11.39 -6.92 -11.01
CA THR A 363 11.44 -8.04 -10.03
C THR A 363 10.24 -8.99 -10.12
N GLY A 364 9.19 -8.62 -10.85
CA GLY A 364 7.88 -9.27 -10.79
C GLY A 364 7.57 -10.32 -11.86
N GLY A 365 6.69 -11.24 -11.50
CA GLY A 365 5.99 -12.13 -12.44
C GLY A 365 4.95 -11.38 -13.31
N PRO A 366 4.34 -12.06 -14.28
CA PRO A 366 3.35 -11.45 -15.19
C PRO A 366 2.14 -10.88 -14.45
N VAL A 367 1.69 -11.53 -13.36
CA VAL A 367 0.56 -11.07 -12.54
C VAL A 367 0.87 -9.74 -11.86
N PHE A 368 2.03 -9.63 -11.20
CA PHE A 368 2.40 -8.39 -10.51
C PHE A 368 2.55 -7.21 -11.48
N ARG A 369 3.11 -7.46 -12.68
CA ARG A 369 3.17 -6.47 -13.77
C ARG A 369 1.78 -6.05 -14.23
N ALA A 370 0.87 -7.00 -14.43
CA ALA A 370 -0.50 -6.69 -14.83
C ALA A 370 -1.24 -5.86 -13.76
N VAL A 371 -1.10 -6.21 -12.47
CA VAL A 371 -1.73 -5.47 -11.37
C VAL A 371 -1.16 -4.05 -11.27
N ALA A 372 0.16 -3.89 -11.26
CA ALA A 372 0.79 -2.58 -11.16
C ALA A 372 0.45 -1.67 -12.36
N ALA A 373 0.48 -2.23 -13.57
CA ALA A 373 0.12 -1.49 -14.79
C ALA A 373 -1.39 -1.18 -14.85
N GLY A 374 -2.24 -2.04 -14.31
CA GLY A 374 -3.68 -1.79 -14.16
C GLY A 374 -3.99 -0.67 -13.17
N LEU A 375 -3.29 -0.64 -12.02
CA LEU A 375 -3.43 0.41 -11.01
C LEU A 375 -2.92 1.78 -11.48
N LEU A 376 -1.94 1.82 -12.39
CA LEU A 376 -1.42 3.07 -12.94
C LEU A 376 -2.50 3.85 -13.71
N VAL A 377 -3.44 3.17 -14.37
CA VAL A 377 -4.48 3.80 -15.20
C VAL A 377 -5.43 4.72 -14.41
N PRO A 378 -6.09 4.29 -13.32
CA PRO A 378 -6.93 5.18 -12.52
C PRO A 378 -6.12 6.28 -11.82
N VAL A 379 -4.86 6.03 -11.44
CA VAL A 379 -3.98 7.07 -10.88
C VAL A 379 -3.69 8.15 -11.94
N LEU A 380 -3.40 7.74 -13.17
CA LEU A 380 -3.20 8.67 -14.29
C LEU A 380 -4.48 9.45 -14.62
N ALA A 381 -5.64 8.79 -14.63
CA ALA A 381 -6.92 9.46 -14.82
C ALA A 381 -7.15 10.54 -13.73
N GLY A 382 -6.98 10.18 -12.46
CA GLY A 382 -7.14 11.11 -11.33
C GLY A 382 -6.16 12.28 -11.40
N ALA A 383 -4.90 12.02 -11.77
CA ALA A 383 -3.88 13.06 -11.89
C ALA A 383 -4.15 14.04 -13.05
N LEU A 384 -4.71 13.57 -14.17
CA LEU A 384 -5.10 14.42 -15.30
C LEU A 384 -6.38 15.22 -15.02
N LEU A 385 -7.32 14.65 -14.27
CA LEU A 385 -8.61 15.28 -13.99
C LEU A 385 -8.57 16.26 -12.83
N ARG A 386 -7.66 16.07 -11.87
CA ARG A 386 -7.63 16.93 -10.68
C ARG A 386 -7.42 18.42 -11.00
N PRO A 387 -6.49 18.82 -11.89
CA PRO A 387 -6.34 20.22 -12.27
C PRO A 387 -7.58 20.78 -12.98
N VAL A 388 -8.27 19.97 -13.78
CA VAL A 388 -9.51 20.38 -14.46
C VAL A 388 -10.62 20.62 -13.46
N ALA A 389 -10.77 19.75 -12.46
CA ALA A 389 -11.77 19.91 -11.40
C ALA A 389 -11.60 21.23 -10.63
N GLU A 390 -10.36 21.66 -10.38
CA GLU A 390 -10.06 22.90 -9.64
C GLU A 390 -10.14 24.17 -10.52
N LEU A 391 -9.71 24.09 -11.79
CA LEU A 391 -9.61 25.26 -12.66
C LEU A 391 -10.87 25.50 -13.52
N ARG A 392 -11.56 24.42 -13.90
CA ARG A 392 -12.65 24.41 -14.89
C ARG A 392 -13.67 23.33 -14.54
N GLU A 393 -14.26 23.41 -13.35
CA GLU A 393 -15.29 22.47 -12.89
C GLU A 393 -16.41 22.29 -13.91
N SER A 394 -16.80 23.36 -14.61
CA SER A 394 -17.83 23.32 -15.64
C SER A 394 -17.51 22.32 -16.74
N LEU A 395 -16.24 22.03 -17.08
CA LEU A 395 -15.82 21.11 -18.15
C LEU A 395 -15.43 19.70 -17.65
N LEU A 396 -15.60 19.43 -16.36
CA LEU A 396 -15.07 18.22 -15.73
C LEU A 396 -15.66 16.93 -16.34
N LEU A 397 -16.95 16.93 -16.70
CA LEU A 397 -17.62 15.73 -17.22
C LEU A 397 -17.08 15.34 -18.61
N VAL A 398 -16.95 16.30 -19.53
CA VAL A 398 -16.34 16.05 -20.85
C VAL A 398 -14.87 15.71 -20.71
N ALA A 399 -14.13 16.40 -19.84
CA ALA A 399 -12.71 16.09 -19.61
C ALA A 399 -12.53 14.66 -19.07
N ALA A 400 -13.38 14.21 -18.14
CA ALA A 400 -13.38 12.84 -17.64
C ALA A 400 -13.63 11.83 -18.77
N ALA A 401 -14.60 12.11 -19.65
CA ALA A 401 -14.92 11.24 -20.76
C ALA A 401 -13.81 11.19 -21.82
N LEU A 402 -13.17 12.33 -22.12
CA LEU A 402 -12.01 12.42 -23.01
C LEU A 402 -10.79 11.69 -22.43
N VAL A 403 -10.52 11.83 -21.13
CA VAL A 403 -9.45 11.09 -20.46
C VAL A 403 -9.72 9.59 -20.49
N ALA A 404 -10.95 9.15 -20.21
CA ALA A 404 -11.33 7.74 -20.30
C ALA A 404 -11.15 7.19 -21.74
N ALA A 405 -11.59 7.93 -22.75
CA ALA A 405 -11.43 7.56 -24.16
C ALA A 405 -9.96 7.55 -24.60
N GLY A 406 -9.16 8.55 -24.19
CA GLY A 406 -7.73 8.64 -24.45
C GLY A 406 -6.95 7.48 -23.82
N LEU A 407 -7.27 7.12 -22.57
CA LEU A 407 -6.68 5.96 -21.89
C LEU A 407 -7.08 4.65 -22.59
N ALA A 408 -8.34 4.50 -22.99
CA ALA A 408 -8.80 3.33 -23.74
C ALA A 408 -8.08 3.18 -25.10
N ALA A 409 -7.86 4.29 -25.79
CA ALA A 409 -7.10 4.35 -27.04
C ALA A 409 -5.60 4.02 -26.80
N ALA A 410 -4.98 4.62 -25.79
CA ALA A 410 -3.59 4.34 -25.43
C ALA A 410 -3.36 2.85 -25.10
N VAL A 411 -4.28 2.24 -24.35
CA VAL A 411 -4.24 0.80 -24.03
C VAL A 411 -4.38 -0.07 -25.28
N ARG A 412 -5.07 0.39 -26.33
CA ARG A 412 -5.14 -0.31 -27.62
C ARG A 412 -3.83 -0.30 -28.40
N LEU A 413 -3.03 0.75 -28.23
CA LEU A 413 -1.72 0.88 -28.88
C LEU A 413 -0.65 0.02 -28.21
N LEU A 414 -0.90 -0.50 -27.00
CA LEU A 414 0.03 -1.38 -26.31
C LEU A 414 0.11 -2.78 -26.97
N PRO A 415 1.30 -3.40 -26.99
CA PRO A 415 1.47 -4.79 -27.41
C PRO A 415 0.56 -5.76 -26.64
N ALA A 416 0.09 -6.82 -27.32
CA ALA A 416 -0.88 -7.75 -26.74
C ALA A 416 -0.43 -8.38 -25.41
N GLY A 417 0.89 -8.62 -25.24
CA GLY A 417 1.45 -9.23 -24.04
C GLY A 417 1.44 -8.35 -22.78
N THR A 418 1.34 -7.03 -22.92
CA THR A 418 1.33 -6.08 -21.78
C THR A 418 -0.03 -5.42 -21.56
N ARG A 419 -0.98 -5.67 -22.46
CA ARG A 419 -2.28 -4.99 -22.49
C ARG A 419 -3.25 -5.44 -21.40
N SER A 420 -3.13 -6.66 -20.86
CA SER A 420 -4.11 -7.24 -19.94
C SER A 420 -4.35 -6.39 -18.69
N GLY A 421 -3.27 -5.97 -18.01
CA GLY A 421 -3.33 -5.12 -16.81
C GLY A 421 -3.97 -3.75 -17.08
N PRO A 422 -3.39 -2.92 -17.96
CA PRO A 422 -3.93 -1.61 -18.32
C PRO A 422 -5.35 -1.67 -18.86
N ARG A 423 -5.75 -2.74 -19.55
CA ARG A 423 -7.13 -2.94 -20.03
C ARG A 423 -8.13 -3.06 -18.88
N VAL A 424 -7.80 -3.77 -17.82
CA VAL A 424 -8.66 -3.85 -16.62
C VAL A 424 -8.76 -2.48 -15.95
N GLY A 425 -7.63 -1.78 -15.79
CA GLY A 425 -7.62 -0.43 -15.24
C GLY A 425 -8.44 0.58 -16.07
N ALA A 426 -8.30 0.53 -17.39
CA ALA A 426 -9.07 1.39 -18.29
C ALA A 426 -10.57 1.04 -18.28
N LEU A 427 -10.93 -0.24 -18.19
CA LEU A 427 -12.32 -0.67 -18.04
C LEU A 427 -12.94 -0.20 -16.72
N LEU A 428 -12.16 -0.18 -15.63
CA LEU A 428 -12.60 0.34 -14.34
C LEU A 428 -12.90 1.85 -14.43
N VAL A 429 -12.01 2.62 -15.06
CA VAL A 429 -12.19 4.07 -15.26
C VAL A 429 -13.36 4.36 -16.21
N SER A 430 -13.37 3.76 -17.41
CA SER A 430 -14.41 4.02 -18.41
C SER A 430 -15.76 3.46 -18.00
N GLY A 431 -15.79 2.29 -17.35
CA GLY A 431 -17.00 1.65 -16.87
C GLY A 431 -17.63 2.37 -15.69
N GLY A 432 -16.82 2.82 -14.72
CA GLY A 432 -17.31 3.64 -13.61
C GLY A 432 -17.89 4.97 -14.09
N LEU A 433 -17.21 5.64 -15.03
CA LEU A 433 -17.71 6.87 -15.62
C LEU A 433 -18.96 6.65 -16.49
N LEU A 434 -19.00 5.55 -17.26
CA LEU A 434 -20.19 5.16 -18.03
C LEU A 434 -21.39 4.94 -17.10
N GLN A 435 -21.21 4.21 -16.00
CA GLN A 435 -22.27 3.99 -15.02
C GLN A 435 -22.81 5.30 -14.45
N LEU A 436 -21.93 6.24 -14.08
CA LEU A 436 -22.32 7.56 -13.60
C LEU A 436 -23.11 8.34 -14.66
N THR A 437 -22.58 8.43 -15.89
CA THR A 437 -23.22 9.19 -16.98
C THR A 437 -24.56 8.59 -17.41
N VAL A 438 -24.69 7.26 -17.43
CA VAL A 438 -25.97 6.57 -17.70
C VAL A 438 -26.97 6.81 -16.58
N LEU A 439 -26.55 6.76 -15.31
CA LEU A 439 -27.43 7.05 -14.19
C LEU A 439 -27.97 8.48 -14.27
N MET A 440 -27.10 9.46 -14.57
CA MET A 440 -27.51 10.85 -14.80
C MET A 440 -28.50 10.97 -15.96
N ALA A 441 -28.27 10.27 -17.07
CA ALA A 441 -29.20 10.26 -18.21
C ALA A 441 -30.57 9.71 -17.82
N VAL A 442 -30.62 8.61 -17.06
CA VAL A 442 -31.88 8.03 -16.56
C VAL A 442 -32.62 8.98 -15.62
N VAL A 443 -31.90 9.69 -14.74
CA VAL A 443 -32.51 10.68 -13.84
C VAL A 443 -33.14 11.82 -14.64
N PHE A 444 -32.44 12.36 -15.64
CA PHE A 444 -32.97 13.43 -16.48
C PHE A 444 -34.10 13.00 -17.42
N ALA A 445 -34.06 11.76 -17.90
CA ALA A 445 -35.18 11.14 -18.59
C ALA A 445 -36.42 11.03 -17.67
N GLY A 446 -36.23 10.59 -16.43
CA GLY A 446 -37.30 10.54 -15.42
C GLY A 446 -37.89 11.91 -15.10
N ASP A 447 -37.05 12.95 -15.00
CA ASP A 447 -37.49 14.33 -14.83
C ASP A 447 -38.34 14.83 -16.03
N ALA A 448 -37.95 14.48 -17.27
CA ALA A 448 -38.73 14.80 -18.46
C ALA A 448 -40.13 14.16 -18.43
N VAL A 449 -40.23 12.92 -17.95
CA VAL A 449 -41.51 12.24 -17.73
C VAL A 449 -42.32 12.94 -16.63
N ALA A 450 -41.70 13.25 -15.50
CA ALA A 450 -42.37 13.93 -14.37
C ALA A 450 -42.95 15.29 -14.80
N ARG A 451 -42.23 16.05 -15.63
CA ARG A 451 -42.69 17.32 -16.18
C ARG A 451 -43.83 17.19 -17.19
N SER A 452 -44.05 16.01 -17.74
CA SER A 452 -45.15 15.71 -18.66
C SER A 452 -46.43 15.27 -17.92
N LEU A 453 -46.39 15.22 -16.58
CA LEU A 453 -47.52 14.89 -15.72
C LEU A 453 -48.04 16.15 -14.99
N PRO A 454 -49.36 16.26 -14.75
CA PRO A 454 -50.41 15.31 -15.15
C PRO A 454 -50.68 15.31 -16.68
N PRO A 455 -51.20 14.20 -17.23
CA PRO A 455 -51.40 14.06 -18.68
C PRO A 455 -52.25 15.17 -19.30
N TRP A 456 -51.94 15.49 -20.55
CA TRP A 456 -52.67 16.44 -21.42
C TRP A 456 -52.69 17.88 -20.95
N ARG A 457 -51.78 18.26 -20.04
CA ARG A 457 -51.64 19.64 -19.55
C ARG A 457 -50.40 20.37 -20.08
N GLY A 458 -49.75 19.83 -21.10
CA GLY A 458 -48.44 20.27 -21.57
C GLY A 458 -47.32 19.83 -20.63
N ALA A 459 -46.08 20.18 -20.98
CA ALA A 459 -44.91 19.90 -20.14
C ALA A 459 -44.14 21.17 -19.82
N ALA A 460 -43.64 21.27 -18.59
CA ALA A 460 -42.78 22.38 -18.18
C ALA A 460 -41.43 22.34 -18.92
N VAL A 461 -40.89 23.53 -19.20
CA VAL A 461 -39.56 23.69 -19.82
C VAL A 461 -38.50 23.10 -18.90
N GLY A 462 -37.46 22.50 -19.50
CA GLY A 462 -36.38 21.87 -18.76
C GLY A 462 -35.47 22.85 -18.03
N PRO A 463 -34.78 22.38 -16.98
CA PRO A 463 -33.76 23.17 -16.30
C PRO A 463 -32.63 23.54 -17.25
N ASP A 464 -32.14 24.78 -17.13
CA ASP A 464 -31.02 25.29 -17.93
C ASP A 464 -29.71 25.15 -17.16
N PHE A 465 -28.96 24.07 -17.44
CA PHE A 465 -27.65 23.83 -16.85
C PHE A 465 -26.54 24.21 -17.83
N ALA A 466 -25.62 25.06 -17.40
CA ALA A 466 -24.45 25.44 -18.21
C ALA A 466 -23.55 24.24 -18.62
N TRP A 467 -23.62 23.13 -17.88
CA TRP A 467 -22.93 21.88 -18.16
C TRP A 467 -23.81 20.81 -18.83
N GLY A 468 -25.10 21.06 -19.01
CA GLY A 468 -26.08 20.07 -19.46
C GLY A 468 -25.76 19.42 -20.81
N TRP A 469 -25.24 20.22 -21.75
CA TRP A 469 -24.78 19.76 -23.06
C TRP A 469 -23.69 18.67 -23.00
N GLN A 470 -22.98 18.56 -21.89
CA GLN A 470 -21.87 17.62 -21.70
C GLN A 470 -22.33 16.20 -21.52
N LEU A 471 -23.55 15.99 -20.99
CA LEU A 471 -24.01 14.66 -20.64
C LEU A 471 -24.10 13.71 -21.85
N PRO A 472 -24.78 14.05 -22.97
CA PRO A 472 -24.81 13.16 -24.14
C PRO A 472 -23.42 12.94 -24.75
N VAL A 473 -22.56 13.96 -24.75
CA VAL A 473 -21.17 13.86 -25.23
C VAL A 473 -20.36 12.90 -24.36
N ALA A 474 -20.48 13.01 -23.04
CA ALA A 474 -19.80 12.15 -22.09
C ALA A 474 -20.29 10.70 -22.15
N VAL A 475 -21.60 10.47 -22.29
CA VAL A 475 -22.16 9.13 -22.53
C VAL A 475 -21.58 8.55 -23.82
N ALA A 476 -21.60 9.29 -24.94
CA ALA A 476 -21.09 8.80 -26.21
C ALA A 476 -19.59 8.44 -26.15
N LEU A 477 -18.78 9.29 -25.54
CA LEU A 477 -17.33 9.07 -25.39
C LEU A 477 -17.01 7.88 -24.46
N THR A 478 -17.74 7.72 -23.35
CA THR A 478 -17.53 6.60 -22.42
C THR A 478 -17.99 5.28 -23.01
N VAL A 479 -19.11 5.26 -23.75
CA VAL A 479 -19.55 4.11 -24.54
C VAL A 479 -18.48 3.72 -25.55
N ALA A 480 -17.93 4.70 -26.30
CA ALA A 480 -16.86 4.46 -27.26
C ALA A 480 -15.61 3.89 -26.57
N ALA A 481 -15.22 4.44 -25.42
CA ALA A 481 -14.09 3.93 -24.61
C ALA A 481 -14.31 2.46 -24.20
N VAL A 482 -15.49 2.12 -23.68
CA VAL A 482 -15.84 0.74 -23.30
C VAL A 482 -15.87 -0.19 -24.53
N ALA A 483 -16.46 0.23 -25.64
CA ALA A 483 -16.49 -0.54 -26.89
C ALA A 483 -15.08 -0.77 -27.47
N LEU A 484 -14.16 0.18 -27.31
CA LEU A 484 -12.75 0.02 -27.65
C LEU A 484 -12.09 -1.04 -26.75
N LEU A 485 -12.45 -1.12 -25.48
CA LEU A 485 -11.84 -2.08 -24.56
C LEU A 485 -12.46 -3.48 -24.65
N LEU A 486 -13.65 -3.64 -25.22
CA LEU A 486 -14.33 -4.93 -25.34
C LEU A 486 -14.00 -5.69 -26.65
N PRO A 487 -14.22 -7.02 -26.67
CA PRO A 487 -14.10 -7.83 -27.88
C PRO A 487 -14.99 -7.31 -29.02
N ALA A 488 -14.58 -7.51 -30.27
CA ALA A 488 -15.33 -7.03 -31.44
C ALA A 488 -16.79 -7.54 -31.46
N ALA A 489 -17.03 -8.75 -30.95
CA ALA A 489 -18.36 -9.34 -30.81
C ALA A 489 -19.33 -8.54 -29.92
N ALA A 490 -18.82 -7.77 -28.95
CA ALA A 490 -19.63 -7.01 -28.00
C ALA A 490 -19.92 -5.57 -28.40
N ARG A 491 -19.16 -5.04 -29.36
CA ARG A 491 -19.33 -3.66 -29.85
C ARG A 491 -20.74 -3.34 -30.36
N PRO A 492 -21.44 -4.19 -31.12
CA PRO A 492 -22.79 -3.86 -31.58
C PRO A 492 -23.80 -3.71 -30.44
N ALA A 493 -23.76 -4.60 -29.43
CA ALA A 493 -24.62 -4.50 -28.25
C ALA A 493 -24.35 -3.22 -27.44
N VAL A 494 -23.07 -2.91 -27.22
CA VAL A 494 -22.65 -1.69 -26.49
C VAL A 494 -23.03 -0.44 -27.25
N ALA A 495 -22.89 -0.43 -28.58
CA ALA A 495 -23.31 0.68 -29.42
C ALA A 495 -24.83 0.90 -29.35
N ALA A 496 -25.63 -0.16 -29.41
CA ALA A 496 -27.09 -0.06 -29.30
C ALA A 496 -27.54 0.52 -27.94
N ALA A 497 -27.02 -0.02 -26.84
CA ALA A 497 -27.30 0.48 -25.50
C ALA A 497 -26.82 1.93 -25.32
N GLY A 498 -25.65 2.26 -25.88
CA GLY A 498 -25.10 3.59 -25.84
C GLY A 498 -25.90 4.63 -26.62
N VAL A 499 -26.40 4.27 -27.81
CA VAL A 499 -27.29 5.13 -28.60
C VAL A 499 -28.56 5.46 -27.82
N ALA A 500 -29.17 4.46 -27.16
CA ALA A 500 -30.32 4.71 -26.29
C ALA A 500 -29.96 5.59 -25.09
N ALA A 501 -28.84 5.35 -24.43
CA ALA A 501 -28.39 6.19 -23.31
C ALA A 501 -28.11 7.65 -23.73
N VAL A 502 -27.58 7.88 -24.94
CA VAL A 502 -27.39 9.24 -25.49
C VAL A 502 -28.72 9.92 -25.77
N ALA A 503 -29.71 9.20 -26.32
CA ALA A 503 -31.05 9.75 -26.55
C ALA A 503 -31.72 10.14 -25.21
N LEU A 504 -31.65 9.27 -24.20
CA LEU A 504 -32.15 9.55 -22.84
C LEU A 504 -31.43 10.71 -22.15
N ALA A 505 -30.21 11.05 -22.56
CA ALA A 505 -29.46 12.19 -22.03
C ALA A 505 -29.84 13.54 -22.66
N LEU A 506 -30.57 13.56 -23.79
CA LEU A 506 -30.94 14.80 -24.49
C LEU A 506 -31.73 15.80 -23.63
N PRO A 507 -32.66 15.38 -22.76
CA PRO A 507 -33.37 16.31 -21.88
C PRO A 507 -32.47 17.15 -20.95
N ALA A 508 -31.21 16.72 -20.76
CA ALA A 508 -30.25 17.45 -19.94
C ALA A 508 -29.53 18.59 -20.70
N VAL A 509 -29.58 18.63 -22.04
CA VAL A 509 -28.78 19.58 -22.86
C VAL A 509 -29.13 21.03 -22.58
N GLY A 510 -30.38 21.30 -22.21
CA GLY A 510 -30.91 22.62 -21.91
C GLY A 510 -32.44 22.58 -21.89
N PRO A 511 -33.13 23.71 -22.18
CA PRO A 511 -34.58 23.80 -22.21
C PRO A 511 -35.19 23.09 -23.43
N THR A 512 -34.96 21.78 -23.56
CA THR A 512 -35.45 20.97 -24.69
C THR A 512 -36.97 20.88 -24.65
N PRO A 513 -37.66 21.22 -25.75
CA PRO A 513 -39.10 21.10 -25.81
C PRO A 513 -39.49 19.62 -25.87
N TRP A 514 -40.55 19.22 -25.15
CA TRP A 514 -41.02 17.83 -25.08
C TRP A 514 -41.28 17.16 -26.44
N PRO A 515 -41.72 17.84 -27.52
CA PRO A 515 -41.88 17.21 -28.83
C PRO A 515 -40.55 16.77 -29.45
N LEU A 516 -39.45 17.48 -29.17
CA LEU A 516 -38.12 17.12 -29.67
C LEU A 516 -37.62 15.84 -29.00
N ALA A 517 -37.75 15.75 -27.67
CA ALA A 517 -37.40 14.54 -26.92
C ALA A 517 -38.22 13.33 -27.43
N LEU A 518 -39.54 13.50 -27.55
CA LEU A 518 -40.45 12.52 -28.13
C LEU A 518 -40.01 12.07 -29.54
N ALA A 519 -39.75 13.02 -30.44
CA ALA A 519 -39.39 12.70 -31.82
C ALA A 519 -38.08 11.88 -31.90
N VAL A 520 -37.08 12.23 -31.11
CA VAL A 520 -35.80 11.50 -31.08
C VAL A 520 -35.99 10.09 -30.52
N ASP A 521 -36.70 9.94 -29.40
CA ASP A 521 -36.94 8.63 -28.78
C ASP A 521 -37.69 7.69 -29.71
N LEU A 522 -38.72 8.20 -30.39
CA LEU A 522 -39.51 7.42 -31.35
C LEU A 522 -38.69 7.01 -32.57
N ALA A 523 -37.93 7.95 -33.16
CA ALA A 523 -37.11 7.66 -34.33
C ALA A 523 -36.00 6.65 -34.02
N VAL A 524 -35.25 6.86 -32.93
CA VAL A 524 -34.15 5.98 -32.53
C VAL A 524 -34.69 4.62 -32.07
N GLY A 525 -35.78 4.61 -31.29
CA GLY A 525 -36.42 3.38 -30.82
C GLY A 525 -36.92 2.50 -31.96
N ALA A 526 -37.60 3.09 -32.95
CA ALA A 526 -38.07 2.37 -34.13
C ALA A 526 -36.91 1.79 -34.96
N VAL A 527 -35.85 2.56 -35.19
CA VAL A 527 -34.66 2.08 -35.92
C VAL A 527 -34.00 0.91 -35.20
N LEU A 528 -33.84 0.98 -33.87
CA LEU A 528 -33.23 -0.11 -33.09
C LEU A 528 -34.05 -1.41 -33.18
N LEU A 529 -35.39 -1.32 -33.15
CA LEU A 529 -36.27 -2.49 -33.29
C LEU A 529 -36.22 -3.11 -34.69
N VAL A 530 -36.29 -2.29 -35.74
CA VAL A 530 -36.20 -2.77 -37.13
C VAL A 530 -34.83 -3.43 -37.39
N VAL A 531 -33.75 -2.83 -36.89
CA VAL A 531 -32.40 -3.41 -37.02
C VAL A 531 -32.26 -4.70 -36.21
N ALA A 532 -32.90 -4.81 -35.05
CA ALA A 532 -32.90 -6.04 -34.26
C ALA A 532 -33.54 -7.21 -35.02
N ALA A 533 -34.61 -6.95 -35.76
CA ALA A 533 -35.31 -7.98 -36.53
C ALA A 533 -34.61 -8.33 -37.87
N ALA A 534 -33.95 -7.36 -38.51
CA ALA A 534 -33.49 -7.54 -39.90
C ALA A 534 -32.11 -8.21 -40.08
N ARG A 535 -31.22 -8.29 -39.06
CA ARG A 535 -29.77 -8.42 -39.35
C ARG A 535 -28.90 -9.36 -38.50
N GLU A 536 -29.38 -10.14 -37.53
CA GLU A 536 -28.44 -10.86 -36.65
C GLU A 536 -28.81 -12.28 -36.21
N THR A 537 -27.79 -13.15 -36.23
CA THR A 537 -27.87 -14.56 -35.80
C THR A 537 -27.60 -14.78 -34.32
N ARG A 538 -27.19 -13.74 -33.57
CA ARG A 538 -26.84 -13.84 -32.14
C ARG A 538 -27.95 -13.29 -31.25
N SER A 539 -28.50 -14.15 -30.41
CA SER A 539 -29.64 -13.83 -29.54
C SER A 539 -29.44 -12.61 -28.63
N TRP A 540 -28.25 -12.45 -28.05
CA TRP A 540 -27.99 -11.38 -27.08
C TRP A 540 -27.87 -9.96 -27.69
N THR A 541 -27.38 -9.84 -28.92
CA THR A 541 -27.27 -8.55 -29.63
C THR A 541 -28.61 -8.12 -30.21
N VAL A 542 -29.48 -9.08 -30.57
CA VAL A 542 -30.90 -8.83 -30.86
C VAL A 542 -31.61 -8.36 -29.59
N LEU A 543 -31.46 -9.07 -28.47
CA LEU A 543 -32.09 -8.73 -27.19
C LEU A 543 -31.73 -7.32 -26.71
N THR A 544 -30.44 -6.96 -26.78
CA THR A 544 -29.98 -5.62 -26.35
C THR A 544 -30.55 -4.50 -27.22
N ARG A 545 -30.63 -4.68 -28.54
CA ARG A 545 -31.28 -3.70 -29.44
C ARG A 545 -32.78 -3.60 -29.20
N ALA A 546 -33.45 -4.74 -29.05
CA ALA A 546 -34.89 -4.78 -28.81
C ALA A 546 -35.24 -4.12 -27.46
N ALA A 547 -34.48 -4.42 -26.40
CA ALA A 547 -34.64 -3.79 -25.09
C ALA A 547 -34.36 -2.29 -25.15
N ALA A 548 -33.28 -1.86 -25.81
CA ALA A 548 -32.95 -0.45 -25.97
C ALA A 548 -34.04 0.31 -26.76
N GLY A 549 -34.55 -0.28 -27.84
CA GLY A 549 -35.65 0.28 -28.62
C GLY A 549 -36.95 0.38 -27.81
N ALA A 550 -37.31 -0.68 -27.08
CA ALA A 550 -38.49 -0.70 -26.22
C ALA A 550 -38.42 0.36 -25.10
N VAL A 551 -37.26 0.54 -24.46
CA VAL A 551 -37.05 1.58 -23.45
C VAL A 551 -37.27 2.98 -24.02
N LEU A 552 -36.75 3.27 -25.21
CA LEU A 552 -36.94 4.57 -25.86
C LEU A 552 -38.39 4.79 -26.27
N LEU A 553 -39.06 3.81 -26.87
CA LEU A 553 -40.48 3.94 -27.21
C LEU A 553 -41.36 4.13 -25.97
N GLY A 554 -41.06 3.42 -24.88
CA GLY A 554 -41.75 3.58 -23.60
C GLY A 554 -41.51 4.97 -22.99
N HIS A 555 -40.27 5.45 -22.98
CA HIS A 555 -39.93 6.79 -22.52
C HIS A 555 -40.63 7.87 -23.38
N GLY A 556 -40.57 7.73 -24.71
CA GLY A 556 -41.25 8.59 -25.66
C GLY A 556 -42.77 8.63 -25.41
N LEU A 557 -43.41 7.48 -25.20
CA LEU A 557 -44.84 7.41 -24.86
C LEU A 557 -45.16 8.20 -23.58
N LEU A 558 -44.35 8.04 -22.53
CA LEU A 558 -44.52 8.73 -21.25
C LEU A 558 -44.35 10.25 -21.37
N VAL A 559 -43.33 10.71 -22.12
CA VAL A 559 -43.14 12.14 -22.43
C VAL A 559 -44.27 12.66 -23.32
N GLY A 560 -44.75 11.84 -24.26
CA GLY A 560 -45.85 12.16 -25.16
C GLY A 560 -47.19 12.36 -24.44
N LEU A 561 -47.36 11.89 -23.20
CA LEU A 561 -48.56 12.16 -22.38
C LEU A 561 -48.77 13.65 -22.10
N ALA A 562 -47.77 14.50 -22.32
CA ALA A 562 -47.91 15.95 -22.25
C ALA A 562 -49.07 16.49 -23.12
N ALA A 563 -49.37 15.84 -24.26
CA ALA A 563 -50.47 16.23 -25.14
C ALA A 563 -51.13 15.01 -25.83
N PRO A 564 -52.44 15.04 -26.12
CA PRO A 564 -53.12 13.94 -26.81
C PRO A 564 -52.47 13.56 -28.15
N ALA A 565 -52.02 14.57 -28.92
CA ALA A 565 -51.31 14.36 -30.17
C ALA A 565 -49.95 13.65 -29.98
N GLY A 566 -49.23 13.95 -28.89
CA GLY A 566 -47.96 13.30 -28.56
C GLY A 566 -48.15 11.82 -28.22
N ALA A 567 -49.14 11.50 -27.39
CA ALA A 567 -49.50 10.12 -27.04
C ALA A 567 -49.96 9.33 -28.28
N GLY A 568 -50.80 9.94 -29.13
CA GLY A 568 -51.23 9.34 -30.38
C GLY A 568 -50.07 9.03 -31.33
N ALA A 569 -49.14 9.97 -31.50
CA ALA A 569 -47.94 9.77 -32.31
C ALA A 569 -47.05 8.63 -31.77
N ALA A 570 -46.84 8.56 -30.46
CA ALA A 570 -46.06 7.50 -29.83
C ALA A 570 -46.67 6.10 -30.04
N LEU A 571 -48.00 5.98 -29.86
CA LEU A 571 -48.71 4.73 -30.10
C LEU A 571 -48.66 4.32 -31.58
N ALA A 572 -48.85 5.27 -32.50
CA ALA A 572 -48.80 5.02 -33.94
C ALA A 572 -47.41 4.53 -34.38
N VAL A 573 -46.33 5.20 -33.95
CA VAL A 573 -44.96 4.77 -34.27
C VAL A 573 -44.65 3.41 -33.64
N THR A 574 -45.07 3.17 -32.40
CA THR A 574 -44.86 1.87 -31.72
C THR A 574 -45.57 0.74 -32.47
N LEU A 575 -46.81 0.97 -32.92
CA LEU A 575 -47.56 -0.01 -33.72
C LEU A 575 -46.84 -0.32 -35.04
N VAL A 576 -46.44 0.72 -35.80
CA VAL A 576 -45.75 0.54 -37.08
C VAL A 576 -44.41 -0.17 -36.91
N ALA A 577 -43.61 0.23 -35.91
CA ALA A 577 -42.34 -0.40 -35.62
C ALA A 577 -42.50 -1.87 -35.18
N GLY A 578 -43.51 -2.17 -34.36
CA GLY A 578 -43.82 -3.52 -33.92
C GLY A 578 -44.26 -4.43 -35.07
N VAL A 579 -45.15 -3.94 -35.94
CA VAL A 579 -45.60 -4.69 -37.14
C VAL A 579 -44.43 -4.90 -38.10
N ALA A 580 -43.60 -3.89 -38.35
CA ALA A 580 -42.43 -4.03 -39.19
C ALA A 580 -41.44 -5.07 -38.64
N ALA A 581 -41.15 -5.02 -37.34
CA ALA A 581 -40.29 -6.01 -36.69
C ALA A 581 -40.86 -7.44 -36.80
N ALA A 582 -42.17 -7.61 -36.57
CA ALA A 582 -42.86 -8.89 -36.68
C ALA A 582 -42.94 -9.43 -38.13
N ALA A 583 -42.96 -8.56 -39.14
CA ALA A 583 -42.95 -8.97 -40.54
C ALA A 583 -41.55 -9.37 -41.03
N THR A 584 -40.49 -8.88 -40.37
CA THR A 584 -39.09 -9.13 -40.76
C THR A 584 -38.39 -10.25 -39.98
N GLY A 585 -38.92 -10.63 -38.81
CA GLY A 585 -38.43 -11.73 -37.98
C GLY A 585 -39.23 -13.00 -38.20
#